data_AF-A0A2E8U4V0-F1
#
_entry.id   AF-A0A2E8U4V0-F1
#
_cell.length_a   1.000
_cell.length_b   1.000
_cell.length_c   1.000
_cell.angle_alpha   90.00
_cell.angle_beta   90.00
_cell.angle_gamma   90.00
#
_symmetry.space_group_name_H-M   'P 1'
#
loop_
_entity.id
_entity.type
_entity.pdbx_description
1 polymer ?
#
loop_
_entity_poly.entity_id
_entity_poly.type
_entity_poly.pdbx_seq_one_letter_code
_entity_poly.pdbx_strand_id
1 'polypeptide(L)'
;PWPRVERAVFDAQISAGWMHSGYPFMAHDLSVAGVVNVTHMRENGDWGMFHELGHNHQWMPSTLPGTTETGCNFASVYLMEELVGVEGHGAVGPAQRASRMNSYFEDGSNISNWTVWTALDTYLIIKEEWGWDPITEALTVYYTLPADEVPSDGTEEFNAWVVHLSNATGYNLAPYHAAWGFPLTQATFDSLDHLPVWVDDPLRGEYFVYDPILRNLSSPNPSNATSTTISWETYDNGTNTTLMFYYGTSDMGNQTSGWEGSTSLGSTTVGNHSQIVTGLTCCGTTYYGRIQASTDEGSVWFGPISWTTDYLDD
;
A
#
# COMPACT_ATOMS: atom_id res chain seq x y z
N PRO A 1 15.42 20.13 -13.47
CA PRO A 1 16.57 20.66 -14.25
C PRO A 1 17.88 20.03 -13.77
N TRP A 2 18.48 19.16 -14.58
CA TRP A 2 19.75 18.47 -14.26
C TRP A 2 20.90 19.13 -15.03
N PRO A 3 21.61 20.10 -14.45
CA PRO A 3 22.36 21.06 -15.25
C PRO A 3 23.81 20.64 -15.53
N ARG A 4 24.24 19.41 -15.17
CA ARG A 4 25.64 19.02 -15.26
C ARG A 4 25.81 17.62 -15.85
N VAL A 5 26.76 17.50 -16.77
CA VAL A 5 27.20 16.23 -17.36
C VAL A 5 27.83 15.37 -16.25
N GLU A 6 27.36 14.14 -16.12
CA GLU A 6 27.90 13.14 -15.20
C GLU A 6 29.37 12.83 -15.51
N ARG A 7 30.16 12.59 -14.46
CA ARG A 7 31.58 12.25 -14.57
C ARG A 7 31.85 10.96 -13.81
N ALA A 8 32.41 9.98 -14.52
CA ALA A 8 32.91 8.73 -13.96
C ALA A 8 34.44 8.80 -13.85
N VAL A 9 35.01 8.38 -12.71
CA VAL A 9 36.45 8.18 -12.55
C VAL A 9 36.73 6.76 -12.09
N PHE A 10 37.67 6.10 -12.75
CA PHE A 10 38.18 4.80 -12.35
C PHE A 10 39.59 4.98 -11.78
N ASP A 11 39.79 4.61 -10.52
CA ASP A 11 41.05 4.78 -9.82
C ASP A 11 41.33 3.59 -8.90
N ALA A 12 42.60 3.27 -8.64
CA ALA A 12 42.97 2.29 -7.63
C ALA A 12 42.77 2.83 -6.20
N GLN A 13 42.74 4.16 -6.02
CA GLN A 13 42.56 4.81 -4.74
C GLN A 13 41.30 5.70 -4.75
N ILE A 14 40.15 5.07 -4.53
CA ILE A 14 38.88 5.78 -4.33
C ILE A 14 38.66 6.12 -2.85
N SER A 15 37.75 7.05 -2.57
CA SER A 15 37.55 7.57 -1.21
C SER A 15 36.87 6.59 -0.26
N ALA A 16 36.05 5.67 -0.78
CA ALA A 16 35.34 4.65 -0.02
C ALA A 16 34.91 3.47 -0.91
N GLY A 17 34.81 2.28 -0.31
CA GLY A 17 34.15 1.12 -0.90
C GLY A 17 34.82 0.55 -2.15
N TRP A 18 34.00 -0.06 -3.01
CA TRP A 18 34.38 -0.57 -4.33
C TRP A 18 33.94 0.37 -5.46
N MET A 19 32.81 1.05 -5.25
CA MET A 19 32.33 2.21 -5.99
C MET A 19 31.68 3.18 -5.00
N HIS A 20 31.56 4.45 -5.37
CA HIS A 20 30.79 5.43 -4.62
C HIS A 20 30.28 6.57 -5.52
N SER A 21 29.11 7.09 -5.17
CA SER A 21 28.48 8.24 -5.80
C SER A 21 29.18 9.57 -5.49
N GLY A 22 28.77 10.63 -6.18
CA GLY A 22 29.37 11.96 -6.07
C GLY A 22 29.67 12.61 -7.43
N TYR A 23 30.44 13.70 -7.40
CA TYR A 23 30.86 14.39 -8.63
C TYR A 23 32.38 14.58 -8.66
N PRO A 24 33.15 13.66 -9.28
CA PRO A 24 32.69 12.49 -10.05
C PRO A 24 32.19 11.34 -9.15
N PHE A 25 31.34 10.45 -9.67
CA PHE A 25 31.18 9.13 -9.06
C PHE A 25 32.40 8.30 -9.43
N MET A 26 32.87 7.47 -8.51
CA MET A 26 34.14 6.76 -8.63
C MET A 26 33.95 5.27 -8.50
N ALA A 27 34.76 4.51 -9.23
CA ALA A 27 34.83 3.05 -9.15
C ALA A 27 36.29 2.60 -9.09
N HIS A 28 36.54 1.45 -8.46
CA HIS A 28 37.88 0.87 -8.49
C HIS A 28 38.30 0.56 -9.94
N ASP A 29 39.57 0.77 -10.29
CA ASP A 29 40.09 0.52 -11.64
C ASP A 29 39.90 -0.93 -12.14
N LEU A 30 39.68 -1.89 -11.24
CA LEU A 30 39.38 -3.29 -11.57
C LEU A 30 37.99 -3.46 -12.22
N SER A 31 37.08 -2.50 -12.04
CA SER A 31 35.77 -2.48 -12.71
C SER A 31 35.82 -1.95 -14.14
N VAL A 32 36.94 -1.34 -14.59
CA VAL A 32 37.06 -0.71 -15.92
C VAL A 32 36.67 -1.67 -17.03
N ALA A 33 37.15 -2.91 -16.98
CA ALA A 33 36.94 -3.88 -18.06
C ALA A 33 35.46 -4.22 -18.29
N GLY A 34 34.64 -4.20 -17.23
CA GLY A 34 33.19 -4.37 -17.32
C GLY A 34 32.51 -3.12 -17.88
N VAL A 35 32.94 -1.93 -17.45
CA VAL A 35 32.19 -0.69 -17.69
C VAL A 35 32.54 0.00 -19.00
N VAL A 36 33.80 0.01 -19.44
CA VAL A 36 34.21 0.71 -20.68
C VAL A 36 34.11 -0.17 -21.92
N ASN A 37 33.85 -1.46 -21.75
CA ASN A 37 33.61 -2.38 -22.85
C ASN A 37 32.15 -2.26 -23.30
N VAL A 38 31.94 -1.51 -24.39
CA VAL A 38 30.60 -1.24 -24.94
C VAL A 38 29.81 -2.52 -25.27
N THR A 39 30.48 -3.59 -25.72
CA THR A 39 29.81 -4.87 -26.01
C THR A 39 29.33 -5.49 -24.71
N HIS A 40 30.20 -5.58 -23.70
CA HIS A 40 29.84 -6.14 -22.40
C HIS A 40 28.71 -5.35 -21.72
N MET A 41 28.81 -4.03 -21.66
CA MET A 41 27.79 -3.16 -21.07
C MET A 41 26.43 -3.27 -21.76
N ARG A 42 26.42 -3.40 -23.09
CA ARG A 42 25.16 -3.59 -23.85
C ARG A 42 24.53 -4.95 -23.63
N GLU A 43 25.33 -5.98 -23.41
CA GLU A 43 24.83 -7.36 -23.27
C GLU A 43 24.48 -7.71 -21.82
N ASN A 44 25.18 -7.13 -20.84
CA ASN A 44 25.10 -7.55 -19.44
C ASN A 44 24.76 -6.41 -18.48
N GLY A 45 25.02 -5.15 -18.86
CA GLY A 45 24.93 -4.01 -17.96
C GLY A 45 25.95 -4.07 -16.82
N ASP A 46 25.84 -3.13 -15.89
CA ASP A 46 26.57 -3.14 -14.62
C ASP A 46 25.69 -2.51 -13.54
N TRP A 47 25.11 -3.36 -12.68
CA TRP A 47 24.20 -2.90 -11.62
C TRP A 47 24.89 -1.93 -10.66
N GLY A 48 26.15 -2.18 -10.31
CA GLY A 48 26.90 -1.31 -9.38
C GLY A 48 27.08 0.08 -9.98
N MET A 49 27.42 0.16 -11.25
CA MET A 49 27.54 1.43 -11.96
C MET A 49 26.21 2.19 -12.03
N PHE A 50 25.12 1.51 -12.33
CA PHE A 50 23.79 2.14 -12.37
C PHE A 50 23.28 2.53 -10.99
N HIS A 51 23.65 1.78 -9.95
CA HIS A 51 23.35 2.10 -8.56
C HIS A 51 24.02 3.40 -8.11
N GLU A 52 25.32 3.57 -8.38
CA GLU A 52 26.02 4.82 -8.06
C GLU A 52 25.50 6.01 -8.88
N LEU A 53 25.16 5.78 -10.16
CA LEU A 53 24.49 6.78 -10.97
C LEU A 53 23.12 7.16 -10.37
N GLY A 54 22.38 6.17 -9.87
CA GLY A 54 21.11 6.34 -9.20
C GLY A 54 21.23 7.23 -7.97
N HIS A 55 22.27 7.07 -7.15
CA HIS A 55 22.53 7.96 -6.02
C HIS A 55 22.68 9.43 -6.44
N ASN A 56 23.32 9.73 -7.57
CA ASN A 56 23.41 11.10 -8.09
C ASN A 56 22.04 11.67 -8.52
N HIS A 57 21.07 10.81 -8.80
CA HIS A 57 19.72 11.16 -9.25
C HIS A 57 18.67 11.08 -8.14
N GLN A 58 19.05 10.68 -6.92
CA GLN A 58 18.14 10.73 -5.78
C GLN A 58 17.85 12.17 -5.40
N TRP A 59 16.56 12.48 -5.29
CA TRP A 59 16.11 13.73 -4.71
C TRP A 59 15.83 13.51 -3.23
N MET A 60 16.67 14.09 -2.37
CA MET A 60 16.59 13.84 -0.92
C MET A 60 15.20 14.12 -0.32
N PRO A 61 14.47 15.19 -0.71
CA PRO A 61 13.10 15.42 -0.22
C PRO A 61 12.11 14.29 -0.50
N SER A 62 12.37 13.43 -1.50
CA SER A 62 11.51 12.28 -1.84
C SER A 62 12.08 10.94 -1.35
N THR A 63 13.15 10.95 -0.56
CA THR A 63 13.80 9.74 -0.05
C THR A 63 13.23 9.39 1.32
N LEU A 64 12.55 8.25 1.43
CA LEU A 64 11.92 7.81 2.67
C LEU A 64 12.96 7.36 3.71
N PRO A 65 12.61 7.32 5.01
CA PRO A 65 13.53 6.94 6.08
C PRO A 65 14.23 5.60 5.82
N GLY A 66 15.57 5.60 5.90
CA GLY A 66 16.38 4.38 5.72
C GLY A 66 16.50 3.85 4.28
N THR A 67 16.03 4.62 3.28
CA THR A 67 15.95 4.15 1.87
C THR A 67 16.96 4.76 0.91
N THR A 68 18.04 5.39 1.41
CA THR A 68 19.12 5.90 0.56
C THR A 68 19.65 4.83 -0.39
N GLU A 69 19.80 3.60 0.09
CA GLU A 69 20.25 2.44 -0.69
C GLU A 69 19.12 1.75 -1.49
N THR A 70 17.90 2.26 -1.43
CA THR A 70 16.74 1.73 -2.18
C THR A 70 16.39 2.63 -3.36
N GLY A 71 16.18 3.93 -3.11
CA GLY A 71 15.71 4.84 -4.16
C GLY A 71 16.70 4.96 -5.33
N CYS A 72 18.01 4.83 -5.07
CA CYS A 72 19.03 4.78 -6.12
C CYS A 72 18.82 3.59 -7.08
N ASN A 73 18.27 2.47 -6.59
CA ASN A 73 18.04 1.28 -7.39
C ASN A 73 16.86 1.42 -8.37
N PHE A 74 16.07 2.50 -8.33
CA PHE A 74 15.12 2.79 -9.41
C PHE A 74 15.86 2.97 -10.74
N ALA A 75 16.96 3.71 -10.72
CA ALA A 75 17.83 3.87 -11.89
C ALA A 75 18.48 2.54 -12.29
N SER A 76 18.94 1.74 -11.32
CA SER A 76 19.50 0.42 -11.59
C SER A 76 18.52 -0.48 -12.34
N VAL A 77 17.31 -0.64 -11.83
CA VAL A 77 16.29 -1.48 -12.45
C VAL A 77 15.93 -0.92 -13.82
N TYR A 78 15.60 0.37 -13.90
CA TYR A 78 15.22 1.02 -15.16
C TYR A 78 16.29 0.84 -16.25
N LEU A 79 17.57 1.06 -15.93
CA LEU A 79 18.64 0.95 -16.92
C LEU A 79 18.94 -0.51 -17.29
N MET A 80 18.87 -1.46 -16.36
CA MET A 80 19.01 -2.87 -16.71
C MET A 80 17.89 -3.34 -17.65
N GLU A 81 16.65 -2.93 -17.39
CA GLU A 81 15.50 -3.32 -18.19
C GLU A 81 15.44 -2.58 -19.54
N GLU A 82 15.46 -1.25 -19.53
CA GLU A 82 15.16 -0.42 -20.71
C GLU A 82 16.40 -0.18 -21.60
N LEU A 83 17.59 -0.03 -21.00
CA LEU A 83 18.81 0.22 -21.76
C LEU A 83 19.51 -1.07 -22.15
N VAL A 84 19.57 -2.06 -21.25
CA VAL A 84 20.31 -3.33 -21.47
C VAL A 84 19.38 -4.44 -21.96
N GLY A 85 18.12 -4.50 -21.53
CA GLY A 85 17.18 -5.54 -21.92
C GLY A 85 17.27 -6.82 -21.09
N VAL A 86 17.68 -6.72 -19.81
CA VAL A 86 17.81 -7.86 -18.88
C VAL A 86 17.17 -7.55 -17.53
N GLU A 87 16.78 -8.58 -16.77
CA GLU A 87 16.13 -8.41 -15.45
C GLU A 87 17.05 -7.78 -14.38
N GLY A 88 18.36 -7.79 -14.59
CA GLY A 88 19.31 -7.11 -13.71
C GLY A 88 19.89 -8.00 -12.60
N HIS A 89 19.89 -7.50 -11.37
CA HIS A 89 20.56 -8.13 -10.22
C HIS A 89 19.75 -9.31 -9.65
N GLY A 90 20.41 -10.42 -9.29
CA GLY A 90 19.72 -11.63 -8.84
C GLY A 90 18.78 -11.46 -7.62
N ALA A 91 18.99 -10.41 -6.81
CA ALA A 91 18.11 -10.09 -5.68
C ALA A 91 16.70 -9.62 -6.08
N VAL A 92 16.52 -9.12 -7.32
CA VAL A 92 15.21 -8.77 -7.88
C VAL A 92 14.53 -9.95 -8.58
N GLY A 93 15.18 -11.12 -8.61
CA GLY A 93 14.59 -12.33 -9.17
C GLY A 93 13.35 -12.79 -8.36
N PRO A 94 12.30 -13.32 -9.01
CA PRO A 94 11.02 -13.64 -8.35
C PRO A 94 11.15 -14.51 -7.10
N ALA A 95 12.02 -15.53 -7.12
CA ALA A 95 12.21 -16.42 -5.97
C ALA A 95 12.85 -15.71 -4.77
N GLN A 96 13.78 -14.77 -5.01
CA GLN A 96 14.41 -14.00 -3.94
C GLN A 96 13.43 -12.97 -3.35
N ARG A 97 12.62 -12.34 -4.21
CA ARG A 97 11.56 -11.41 -3.78
C ARG A 97 10.52 -12.13 -2.94
N ALA A 98 9.97 -13.24 -3.42
CA ALA A 98 9.00 -14.04 -2.69
C ALA A 98 9.54 -14.51 -1.32
N SER A 99 10.78 -15.03 -1.27
CA SER A 99 11.40 -15.43 -0.01
C SER A 99 11.55 -14.26 0.97
N ARG A 100 11.96 -13.09 0.47
CA ARG A 100 12.18 -11.90 1.29
C ARG A 100 10.87 -11.30 1.80
N MET A 101 9.84 -11.24 0.95
CA MET A 101 8.51 -10.79 1.34
C MET A 101 7.91 -11.70 2.39
N ASN A 102 7.94 -13.02 2.20
CA ASN A 102 7.50 -13.98 3.22
C ASN A 102 8.16 -13.72 4.58
N SER A 103 9.49 -13.64 4.62
CA SER A 103 10.21 -13.35 5.87
C SER A 103 9.88 -11.99 6.48
N TYR A 104 9.59 -10.97 5.67
CA TYR A 104 9.24 -9.64 6.15
C TYR A 104 7.84 -9.60 6.78
N PHE A 105 6.85 -10.19 6.10
CA PHE A 105 5.48 -10.21 6.60
C PHE A 105 5.31 -11.18 7.78
N GLU A 106 6.06 -12.29 7.83
CA GLU A 106 6.14 -13.18 9.01
C GLU A 106 6.74 -12.48 10.25
N ASP A 107 7.58 -11.45 10.05
CA ASP A 107 8.11 -10.58 11.11
C ASP A 107 7.12 -9.46 11.51
N GLY A 108 5.86 -9.55 11.07
CA GLY A 108 4.80 -8.62 11.42
C GLY A 108 4.94 -7.24 10.77
N SER A 109 5.47 -7.19 9.56
CA SER A 109 5.67 -5.94 8.80
C SER A 109 6.50 -4.90 9.53
N ASN A 110 7.56 -5.33 10.22
CA ASN A 110 8.39 -4.45 11.02
C ASN A 110 9.15 -3.44 10.15
N ILE A 111 8.69 -2.18 10.16
CA ILE A 111 9.23 -1.08 9.35
C ILE A 111 10.74 -0.87 9.56
N SER A 112 11.32 -1.25 10.70
CA SER A 112 12.78 -1.15 10.90
C SER A 112 13.59 -2.07 9.98
N ASN A 113 12.97 -3.14 9.48
CA ASN A 113 13.57 -4.12 8.58
C ASN A 113 13.24 -3.82 7.11
N TRP A 114 12.41 -2.80 6.84
CA TRP A 114 12.08 -2.31 5.50
C TRP A 114 13.25 -1.50 4.93
N THR A 115 14.23 -2.20 4.37
CA THR A 115 15.48 -1.62 3.86
C THR A 115 15.88 -2.21 2.52
N VAL A 116 16.70 -1.47 1.76
CA VAL A 116 17.36 -1.86 0.50
C VAL A 116 16.43 -2.63 -0.44
N TRP A 117 16.48 -3.98 -0.39
CA TRP A 117 15.76 -4.90 -1.25
C TRP A 117 14.30 -5.09 -0.86
N THR A 118 14.00 -5.18 0.44
CA THR A 118 12.62 -5.28 0.93
C THR A 118 11.86 -4.01 0.56
N ALA A 119 12.49 -2.86 0.77
CA ALA A 119 11.92 -1.59 0.35
C ALA A 119 11.77 -1.50 -1.16
N LEU A 120 12.76 -1.98 -1.93
CA LEU A 120 12.67 -2.00 -3.39
C LEU A 120 11.50 -2.87 -3.89
N ASP A 121 11.22 -4.01 -3.25
CA ASP A 121 10.10 -4.88 -3.63
C ASP A 121 8.74 -4.18 -3.57
N THR A 122 8.54 -3.30 -2.58
CA THR A 122 7.34 -2.46 -2.45
C THR A 122 7.14 -1.63 -3.73
N TYR A 123 8.19 -0.96 -4.21
CA TYR A 123 8.11 -0.15 -5.43
C TYR A 123 8.02 -1.00 -6.70
N LEU A 124 8.70 -2.15 -6.74
CA LEU A 124 8.68 -3.03 -7.90
C LEU A 124 7.29 -3.60 -8.16
N ILE A 125 6.53 -3.94 -7.11
CA ILE A 125 5.14 -4.39 -7.24
C ILE A 125 4.26 -3.30 -7.91
N ILE A 126 4.42 -2.05 -7.49
CA ILE A 126 3.71 -0.90 -8.11
C ILE A 126 4.15 -0.73 -9.57
N LYS A 127 5.45 -0.85 -9.84
CA LYS A 127 6.02 -0.78 -11.20
C LYS A 127 5.54 -1.91 -12.11
N GLU A 128 5.31 -3.10 -11.56
CA GLU A 128 4.80 -4.26 -12.30
C GLU A 128 3.33 -4.08 -12.70
N GLU A 129 2.55 -3.39 -11.85
CA GLU A 129 1.14 -3.10 -12.13
C GLU A 129 0.96 -1.92 -13.11
N TRP A 130 1.64 -0.80 -12.87
CA TRP A 130 1.38 0.45 -13.60
C TRP A 130 2.58 1.01 -14.38
N GLY A 131 3.72 0.32 -14.38
CA GLY A 131 4.96 0.81 -14.98
C GLY A 131 5.62 1.91 -14.15
N TRP A 132 6.62 2.57 -14.75
CA TRP A 132 7.40 3.63 -14.08
C TRP A 132 6.68 4.98 -13.99
N ASP A 133 5.60 5.18 -14.74
CA ASP A 133 4.94 6.48 -14.88
C ASP A 133 4.43 7.02 -13.54
N PRO A 134 3.65 6.27 -12.71
CA PRO A 134 3.16 6.82 -11.45
C PRO A 134 4.26 7.10 -10.43
N ILE A 135 5.29 6.27 -10.38
CA ILE A 135 6.46 6.50 -9.52
C ILE A 135 7.17 7.79 -9.96
N THR A 136 7.36 7.97 -11.27
CA THR A 136 8.00 9.17 -11.83
C THR A 136 7.18 10.42 -11.54
N GLU A 137 5.86 10.35 -11.69
CA GLU A 137 4.95 11.46 -11.39
C GLU A 137 4.99 11.82 -9.90
N ALA A 138 4.88 10.82 -9.01
CA ALA A 138 4.96 11.02 -7.56
C ALA A 138 6.30 11.66 -7.12
N LEU A 139 7.42 11.19 -7.67
CA LEU A 139 8.74 11.78 -7.41
C LEU A 139 8.85 13.21 -7.96
N THR A 140 8.18 13.51 -9.08
CA THR A 140 8.24 14.82 -9.72
C THR A 140 7.62 15.93 -8.86
N VAL A 141 6.60 15.59 -8.07
CA VAL A 141 5.93 16.54 -7.16
C VAL A 141 6.94 17.28 -6.27
N TYR A 142 7.92 16.57 -5.73
CA TYR A 142 8.92 17.10 -4.81
C TYR A 142 9.86 18.15 -5.42
N TYR A 143 9.94 18.28 -6.74
CA TYR A 143 10.71 19.37 -7.38
C TYR A 143 9.99 20.72 -7.31
N THR A 144 8.68 20.70 -7.12
CA THR A 144 7.83 21.89 -7.17
C THR A 144 7.08 22.14 -5.87
N LEU A 145 7.26 21.30 -4.85
CA LEU A 145 6.64 21.51 -3.54
C LEU A 145 7.05 22.86 -2.95
N PRO A 146 6.06 23.65 -2.44
CA PRO A 146 6.33 24.78 -1.56
C PRO A 146 7.20 24.34 -0.37
N ALA A 147 8.11 25.21 0.07
CA ALA A 147 9.08 24.85 1.11
C ALA A 147 8.43 24.47 2.46
N ASP A 148 7.22 24.96 2.73
CA ASP A 148 6.39 24.64 3.89
C ASP A 148 5.54 23.37 3.73
N GLU A 149 5.47 22.80 2.52
CA GLU A 149 4.81 21.52 2.24
C GLU A 149 5.82 20.37 2.08
N VAL A 150 7.13 20.66 2.06
CA VAL A 150 8.17 19.62 2.04
C VAL A 150 8.15 18.86 3.36
N PRO A 151 7.96 17.53 3.35
CA PRO A 151 8.01 16.71 4.56
C PRO A 151 9.33 16.90 5.31
N SER A 152 9.25 17.00 6.64
CA SER A 152 10.38 17.36 7.49
C SER A 152 10.81 16.26 8.46
N ASP A 153 9.98 15.23 8.63
CA ASP A 153 10.29 14.03 9.41
C ASP A 153 9.79 12.76 8.73
N GLY A 154 10.22 11.61 9.25
CA GLY A 154 9.93 10.32 8.63
C GLY A 154 8.45 9.96 8.54
N THR A 155 7.63 10.39 9.50
CA THR A 155 6.19 10.13 9.44
C THR A 155 5.57 10.98 8.33
N GLU A 156 5.91 12.26 8.25
CA GLU A 156 5.46 13.13 7.16
C GLU A 156 5.90 12.60 5.79
N GLU A 157 7.16 12.13 5.67
CA GLU A 157 7.72 11.57 4.43
C GLU A 157 6.93 10.34 3.94
N PHE A 158 6.67 9.37 4.83
CA PHE A 158 5.87 8.19 4.49
C PHE A 158 4.45 8.57 4.03
N ASN A 159 3.79 9.48 4.75
CA ASN A 159 2.43 9.87 4.46
C ASN A 159 2.33 10.66 3.14
N ALA A 160 3.25 11.60 2.90
CA ALA A 160 3.31 12.38 1.66
C ALA A 160 3.55 11.48 0.45
N TRP A 161 4.48 10.52 0.54
CA TRP A 161 4.72 9.56 -0.53
C TRP A 161 3.45 8.79 -0.91
N VAL A 162 2.72 8.25 0.07
CA VAL A 162 1.49 7.49 -0.19
C VAL A 162 0.44 8.35 -0.85
N VAL A 163 0.27 9.61 -0.43
CA VAL A 163 -0.67 10.54 -1.07
C VAL A 163 -0.27 10.83 -2.51
N HIS A 164 1.00 11.19 -2.77
CA HIS A 164 1.46 11.51 -4.11
C HIS A 164 1.34 10.33 -5.06
N LEU A 165 1.73 9.14 -4.62
CA LEU A 165 1.65 7.94 -5.45
C LEU A 165 0.19 7.52 -5.68
N SER A 166 -0.67 7.60 -4.67
CA SER A 166 -2.10 7.28 -4.82
C SER A 166 -2.79 8.19 -5.83
N ASN A 167 -2.44 9.49 -5.82
CA ASN A 167 -2.95 10.43 -6.81
C ASN A 167 -2.44 10.11 -8.22
N ALA A 168 -1.19 9.68 -8.36
CA ALA A 168 -0.59 9.32 -9.64
C ALA A 168 -1.16 8.01 -10.22
N THR A 169 -1.46 7.01 -9.37
CA THR A 169 -2.09 5.75 -9.84
C THR A 169 -3.59 5.89 -10.03
N GLY A 170 -4.24 6.84 -9.35
CA GLY A 170 -5.69 6.94 -9.27
C GLY A 170 -6.32 5.90 -8.32
N TYR A 171 -5.52 5.23 -7.50
CA TYR A 171 -5.96 4.25 -6.50
C TYR A 171 -5.53 4.67 -5.10
N ASN A 172 -6.36 4.39 -4.10
CA ASN A 172 -5.98 4.53 -2.70
C ASN A 172 -4.98 3.42 -2.34
N LEU A 173 -3.70 3.78 -2.21
CA LEU A 173 -2.62 2.86 -1.84
C LEU A 173 -2.32 2.87 -0.34
N ALA A 174 -3.12 3.54 0.49
CA ALA A 174 -2.91 3.56 1.93
C ALA A 174 -2.99 2.15 2.56
N PRO A 175 -3.99 1.29 2.24
CA PRO A 175 -4.00 -0.08 2.75
C PRO A 175 -2.75 -0.87 2.36
N TYR A 176 -2.34 -0.79 1.09
CA TYR A 176 -1.13 -1.46 0.58
C TYR A 176 0.13 -1.04 1.33
N HIS A 177 0.37 0.26 1.53
CA HIS A 177 1.55 0.73 2.25
C HIS A 177 1.46 0.50 3.76
N ALA A 178 0.26 0.53 4.34
CA ALA A 178 0.05 0.14 5.73
C ALA A 178 0.40 -1.35 5.96
N ALA A 179 0.11 -2.23 5.00
CA ALA A 179 0.55 -3.63 5.05
C ALA A 179 2.08 -3.75 5.12
N TRP A 180 2.83 -2.86 4.45
CA TRP A 180 4.29 -2.77 4.58
C TRP A 180 4.78 -2.14 5.89
N GLY A 181 3.89 -1.78 6.82
CA GLY A 181 4.24 -1.21 8.12
C GLY A 181 4.42 0.31 8.13
N PHE A 182 3.99 1.03 7.08
CA PHE A 182 4.14 2.48 7.04
C PHE A 182 3.30 3.12 8.15
N PRO A 183 3.84 4.10 8.92
CA PRO A 183 3.12 4.76 10.01
C PRO A 183 2.12 5.81 9.46
N LEU A 184 1.10 5.34 8.74
CA LEU A 184 0.10 6.20 8.12
C LEU A 184 -0.87 6.77 9.16
N THR A 185 -1.17 8.06 9.01
CA THR A 185 -2.11 8.78 9.86
C THR A 185 -3.54 8.70 9.32
N GLN A 186 -4.53 8.92 10.18
CA GLN A 186 -5.93 8.98 9.76
C GLN A 186 -6.15 10.04 8.66
N ALA A 187 -5.44 11.18 8.73
CA ALA A 187 -5.54 12.23 7.72
C ALA A 187 -5.16 11.74 6.31
N THR A 188 -4.19 10.83 6.20
CA THR A 188 -3.81 10.21 4.92
C THR A 188 -4.93 9.33 4.39
N PHE A 189 -5.49 8.45 5.24
CA PHE A 189 -6.64 7.63 4.85
C PHE A 189 -7.83 8.49 4.41
N ASP A 190 -8.17 9.52 5.17
CA ASP A 190 -9.27 10.44 4.86
C ASP A 190 -9.03 11.20 3.54
N SER A 191 -7.80 11.62 3.26
CA SER A 191 -7.46 12.33 2.03
C SER A 191 -7.62 11.47 0.77
N LEU A 192 -7.47 10.15 0.90
CA LEU A 192 -7.53 9.19 -0.20
C LEU A 192 -8.88 8.45 -0.27
N ASP A 193 -9.81 8.76 0.65
CA ASP A 193 -11.09 8.07 0.81
C ASP A 193 -11.95 8.09 -0.48
N HIS A 194 -11.72 9.11 -1.33
CA HIS A 194 -12.41 9.33 -2.59
C HIS A 194 -11.89 8.48 -3.77
N LEU A 195 -10.73 7.84 -3.66
CA LEU A 195 -10.18 6.94 -4.69
C LEU A 195 -10.61 5.50 -4.43
N PRO A 196 -10.71 4.61 -5.44
CA PRO A 196 -10.91 3.18 -5.20
C PRO A 196 -9.69 2.54 -4.54
N VAL A 197 -9.87 1.56 -3.65
CA VAL A 197 -8.74 0.77 -3.12
C VAL A 197 -8.19 -0.16 -4.19
N TRP A 198 -6.87 -0.34 -4.22
CA TRP A 198 -6.25 -1.40 -4.99
C TRP A 198 -6.45 -2.75 -4.28
N VAL A 199 -7.48 -3.49 -4.67
CA VAL A 199 -7.88 -4.76 -4.04
C VAL A 199 -7.31 -6.02 -4.72
N ASP A 200 -6.65 -5.86 -5.85
CA ASP A 200 -6.03 -6.95 -6.62
C ASP A 200 -4.50 -6.98 -6.41
N ASP A 201 -4.01 -6.35 -5.35
CA ASP A 201 -2.58 -6.30 -5.03
C ASP A 201 -2.03 -7.71 -4.72
N PRO A 202 -0.79 -8.04 -5.15
CA PRO A 202 -0.25 -9.39 -5.02
C PRO A 202 0.11 -9.78 -3.58
N LEU A 203 0.02 -8.86 -2.61
CA LEU A 203 0.24 -9.22 -1.19
C LEU A 203 -0.98 -9.93 -0.62
N ARG A 204 -2.17 -9.57 -1.11
CA ARG A 204 -3.45 -10.00 -0.55
C ARG A 204 -3.61 -11.51 -0.60
N GLY A 205 -3.64 -12.13 0.57
CA GLY A 205 -3.82 -13.56 0.74
C GLY A 205 -2.55 -14.39 0.63
N GLU A 206 -1.60 -14.02 -0.22
CA GLU A 206 -0.32 -14.73 -0.32
C GLU A 206 0.65 -14.33 0.81
N TYR A 207 0.74 -13.04 1.09
CA TYR A 207 1.72 -12.48 2.03
C TYR A 207 1.08 -11.75 3.22
N PHE A 208 -0.11 -11.17 3.01
CA PHE A 208 -0.76 -10.32 4.01
C PHE A 208 -2.27 -10.50 4.03
N VAL A 209 -2.85 -10.48 5.23
CA VAL A 209 -4.30 -10.51 5.46
C VAL A 209 -4.79 -9.10 5.73
N TYR A 210 -5.59 -8.57 4.80
CA TYR A 210 -6.19 -7.25 4.92
C TYR A 210 -7.51 -7.36 5.68
N ASP A 211 -7.71 -6.45 6.64
CA ASP A 211 -9.05 -6.19 7.16
C ASP A 211 -9.91 -5.52 6.08
N PRO A 212 -11.19 -5.89 5.97
CA PRO A 212 -12.11 -5.19 5.08
C PRO A 212 -12.38 -3.77 5.58
N ILE A 213 -12.86 -2.92 4.68
CA ILE A 213 -13.33 -1.57 5.02
C ILE A 213 -14.76 -1.45 4.56
N LEU A 214 -15.70 -1.34 5.51
CA LEU A 214 -17.10 -1.05 5.21
C LEU A 214 -17.41 0.42 5.51
N ARG A 215 -18.15 1.05 4.61
CA ARG A 215 -18.61 2.43 4.71
C ARG A 215 -20.12 2.51 4.66
N ASN A 216 -20.65 3.68 5.02
CA ASN A 216 -22.06 4.04 4.79
C ASN A 216 -23.08 3.02 5.34
N LEU A 217 -22.71 2.30 6.42
CA LEU A 217 -23.60 1.35 7.08
C LEU A 217 -24.81 2.10 7.63
N SER A 218 -26.01 1.72 7.19
CA SER A 218 -27.24 2.44 7.48
C SER A 218 -28.47 1.53 7.44
N SER A 219 -29.56 2.02 8.02
CA SER A 219 -30.89 1.41 7.96
C SER A 219 -31.96 2.52 7.93
N PRO A 220 -33.09 2.33 7.23
CA PRO A 220 -34.23 3.24 7.31
C PRO A 220 -34.73 3.40 8.74
N ASN A 221 -35.13 4.62 9.09
CA ASN A 221 -35.74 4.91 10.40
C ASN A 221 -36.90 5.92 10.24
N PRO A 222 -38.15 5.55 10.58
CA PRO A 222 -38.56 4.21 10.98
C PRO A 222 -38.39 3.19 9.83
N SER A 223 -38.18 1.92 10.17
CA SER A 223 -38.17 0.80 9.22
C SER A 223 -39.59 0.26 9.03
N ASN A 224 -39.82 -0.76 8.19
CA ASN A 224 -41.13 -1.42 8.15
C ASN A 224 -41.52 -2.00 9.52
N ALA A 225 -42.82 -2.28 9.70
CA ALA A 225 -43.37 -2.73 10.97
C ALA A 225 -42.72 -4.00 11.53
N THR A 226 -42.26 -4.95 10.71
CA THR A 226 -41.65 -6.21 11.18
C THR A 226 -40.34 -6.54 10.46
N SER A 227 -39.78 -5.57 9.73
CA SER A 227 -38.55 -5.74 8.97
C SER A 227 -37.77 -4.44 8.82
N THR A 228 -36.48 -4.56 8.55
CA THR A 228 -35.64 -3.44 8.12
C THR A 228 -34.76 -3.87 6.96
N THR A 229 -34.35 -2.92 6.14
CA THR A 229 -33.29 -3.12 5.16
C THR A 229 -32.03 -2.48 5.71
N ILE A 230 -30.97 -3.25 5.90
CA ILE A 230 -29.64 -2.69 6.16
C ILE A 230 -28.91 -2.51 4.84
N SER A 231 -28.14 -1.44 4.73
CA SER A 231 -27.35 -1.09 3.55
C SER A 231 -25.95 -0.68 3.96
N TRP A 232 -24.95 -1.06 3.16
CA TRP A 232 -23.56 -0.68 3.38
C TRP A 232 -22.79 -0.68 2.04
N GLU A 233 -21.64 -0.05 2.06
CA GLU A 233 -20.65 -0.13 0.98
C GLU A 233 -19.46 -0.96 1.48
N THR A 234 -19.06 -1.96 0.72
CA THR A 234 -17.77 -2.62 0.89
C THR A 234 -16.75 -1.86 0.05
N TYR A 235 -15.91 -1.06 0.72
CA TYR A 235 -14.90 -0.23 0.05
C TYR A 235 -13.58 -0.99 -0.16
N ASP A 236 -13.16 -1.77 0.82
CA ASP A 236 -12.13 -2.82 0.69
C ASP A 236 -12.77 -4.14 1.11
N ASN A 237 -12.61 -5.18 0.29
CA ASN A 237 -13.19 -6.50 0.54
C ASN A 237 -12.39 -7.37 1.52
N GLY A 238 -11.22 -6.91 1.97
CA GLY A 238 -10.31 -7.64 2.86
C GLY A 238 -9.71 -8.89 2.20
N THR A 239 -9.12 -9.76 3.00
CA THR A 239 -8.63 -11.08 2.57
C THR A 239 -9.57 -12.17 3.08
N ASN A 240 -10.08 -13.02 2.18
CA ASN A 240 -10.94 -14.18 2.49
C ASN A 240 -12.05 -13.88 3.51
N THR A 241 -12.64 -12.69 3.42
CA THR A 241 -13.48 -12.16 4.48
C THR A 241 -14.93 -12.65 4.34
N THR A 242 -15.57 -12.94 5.47
CA THR A 242 -17.01 -13.23 5.55
C THR A 242 -17.72 -12.26 6.48
N LEU A 243 -18.97 -11.92 6.16
CA LEU A 243 -19.76 -10.94 6.90
C LEU A 243 -20.92 -11.61 7.65
N MET A 244 -21.12 -11.20 8.90
CA MET A 244 -22.24 -11.57 9.76
C MET A 244 -22.88 -10.30 10.34
N PHE A 245 -24.17 -10.11 10.12
CA PHE A 245 -24.92 -9.04 10.78
C PHE A 245 -25.52 -9.54 12.09
N TYR A 246 -25.29 -8.81 13.18
CA TYR A 246 -25.86 -9.07 14.49
C TYR A 246 -26.82 -7.95 14.88
N TYR A 247 -27.97 -8.29 15.47
CA TYR A 247 -28.98 -7.31 15.85
C TYR A 247 -29.80 -7.73 17.08
N GLY A 248 -30.37 -6.73 17.76
CA GLY A 248 -31.23 -6.92 18.93
C GLY A 248 -31.72 -5.59 19.50
N THR A 249 -32.61 -5.63 20.49
CA THR A 249 -33.15 -4.42 21.14
C THR A 249 -32.14 -3.73 22.07
N SER A 250 -30.98 -4.35 22.28
CA SER A 250 -29.83 -3.78 22.98
C SER A 250 -28.57 -3.96 22.13
N ASP A 251 -27.71 -2.94 22.08
CA ASP A 251 -26.39 -3.06 21.45
C ASP A 251 -25.47 -3.88 22.37
N MET A 252 -25.06 -5.05 21.91
CA MET A 252 -24.16 -5.92 22.66
C MET A 252 -22.68 -5.60 22.42
N GLY A 253 -22.36 -4.62 21.56
CA GLY A 253 -20.99 -4.25 21.23
C GLY A 253 -20.30 -5.27 20.32
N ASN A 254 -18.97 -5.27 20.34
CA ASN A 254 -18.12 -6.08 19.45
C ASN A 254 -17.94 -7.51 19.98
N GLN A 255 -19.05 -8.24 20.15
CA GLN A 255 -19.07 -9.64 20.57
C GLN A 255 -20.20 -10.39 19.89
N THR A 256 -20.06 -11.70 19.76
CA THR A 256 -21.06 -12.55 19.11
C THR A 256 -22.15 -13.04 20.09
N SER A 257 -21.89 -13.00 21.40
CA SER A 257 -22.82 -13.46 22.43
C SER A 257 -23.81 -12.38 22.86
N GLY A 258 -25.06 -12.80 23.11
CA GLY A 258 -26.10 -11.97 23.71
C GLY A 258 -26.95 -11.16 22.72
N TRP A 259 -26.60 -11.15 21.43
CA TRP A 259 -27.48 -10.62 20.39
C TRP A 259 -28.73 -11.50 20.25
N GLU A 260 -29.87 -10.88 19.94
CA GLU A 260 -31.16 -11.58 19.77
C GLU A 260 -31.22 -12.34 18.45
N GLY A 261 -30.59 -11.78 17.40
CA GLY A 261 -30.55 -12.36 16.08
C GLY A 261 -29.24 -12.10 15.36
N SER A 262 -28.96 -12.95 14.38
CA SER A 262 -27.88 -12.75 13.43
C SER A 262 -28.25 -13.26 12.05
N THR A 263 -27.58 -12.75 11.02
CA THR A 263 -27.80 -13.12 9.62
C THR A 263 -26.46 -13.17 8.91
N SER A 264 -26.20 -14.27 8.20
CA SER A 264 -25.01 -14.37 7.35
C SER A 264 -25.20 -13.55 6.08
N LEU A 265 -24.23 -12.70 5.79
CA LEU A 265 -24.18 -11.86 4.59
C LEU A 265 -23.24 -12.46 3.52
N GLY A 266 -22.51 -13.53 3.85
CA GLY A 266 -21.65 -14.27 2.92
C GLY A 266 -20.25 -13.66 2.75
N SER A 267 -19.58 -14.04 1.66
CA SER A 267 -18.28 -13.50 1.27
C SER A 267 -18.40 -12.04 0.83
N THR A 268 -17.38 -11.25 1.12
CA THR A 268 -17.38 -9.82 0.77
C THR A 268 -16.87 -9.58 -0.66
N THR A 269 -17.47 -8.60 -1.32
CA THR A 269 -17.05 -8.08 -2.62
C THR A 269 -17.20 -6.57 -2.62
N VAL A 270 -16.33 -5.86 -3.35
CA VAL A 270 -16.39 -4.39 -3.44
C VAL A 270 -17.72 -3.93 -4.05
N GLY A 271 -18.31 -2.88 -3.48
CA GLY A 271 -19.53 -2.24 -3.99
C GLY A 271 -20.62 -2.04 -2.94
N ASN A 272 -21.79 -1.62 -3.40
CA ASN A 272 -22.95 -1.36 -2.55
C ASN A 272 -23.77 -2.63 -2.33
N HIS A 273 -24.14 -2.87 -1.08
CA HIS A 273 -24.86 -4.06 -0.63
C HIS A 273 -26.05 -3.69 0.23
N SER A 274 -27.02 -4.61 0.30
CA SER A 274 -28.15 -4.49 1.22
C SER A 274 -28.70 -5.85 1.60
N GLN A 275 -29.24 -5.96 2.81
CA GLN A 275 -29.89 -7.17 3.30
C GLN A 275 -31.18 -6.81 4.05
N ILE A 276 -32.25 -7.56 3.79
CA ILE A 276 -33.50 -7.44 4.53
C ILE A 276 -33.44 -8.35 5.76
N VAL A 277 -33.73 -7.79 6.93
CA VAL A 277 -33.92 -8.50 8.20
C VAL A 277 -35.41 -8.51 8.51
N THR A 278 -35.98 -9.69 8.71
CA THR A 278 -37.41 -9.89 8.97
C THR A 278 -37.64 -10.52 10.34
N GLY A 279 -38.90 -10.61 10.77
CA GLY A 279 -39.26 -11.20 12.07
C GLY A 279 -38.95 -10.29 13.25
N LEU A 280 -38.79 -8.99 13.01
CA LEU A 280 -38.62 -8.01 14.07
C LEU A 280 -39.94 -7.80 14.82
N THR A 281 -39.82 -7.50 16.12
CA THR A 281 -40.97 -7.13 16.93
C THR A 281 -41.53 -5.81 16.43
N CYS A 282 -42.84 -5.80 16.22
CA CYS A 282 -43.46 -4.62 15.64
C CYS A 282 -43.53 -3.44 16.58
N CYS A 283 -43.82 -2.30 15.94
CA CYS A 283 -44.55 -1.19 16.50
C CYS A 283 -43.76 -0.41 17.55
N GLY A 284 -42.86 0.47 17.09
CA GLY A 284 -42.09 1.38 17.95
C GLY A 284 -40.92 0.71 18.68
N THR A 285 -40.54 -0.50 18.29
CA THR A 285 -39.41 -1.21 18.91
C THR A 285 -38.10 -0.73 18.30
N THR A 286 -37.19 -0.23 19.13
CA THR A 286 -35.85 0.20 18.68
C THR A 286 -34.89 -0.98 18.70
N TYR A 287 -34.20 -1.17 17.59
CA TYR A 287 -33.16 -2.16 17.39
C TYR A 287 -31.81 -1.48 17.14
N TYR A 288 -30.76 -2.20 17.50
CA TYR A 288 -29.37 -1.89 17.18
C TYR A 288 -28.79 -3.03 16.36
N GLY A 289 -27.80 -2.73 15.53
CA GLY A 289 -27.08 -3.75 14.80
C GLY A 289 -25.66 -3.37 14.44
N ARG A 290 -24.83 -4.40 14.24
CA ARG A 290 -23.43 -4.31 13.84
C ARG A 290 -23.11 -5.38 12.81
N ILE A 291 -22.19 -5.09 11.90
CA ILE A 291 -21.61 -6.10 11.01
C ILE A 291 -20.28 -6.55 11.62
N GLN A 292 -20.14 -7.84 11.89
CA GLN A 292 -18.84 -8.47 12.08
C GLN A 292 -18.31 -8.90 10.73
N ALA A 293 -17.07 -8.56 10.44
CA ALA A 293 -16.32 -9.14 9.34
C ALA A 293 -15.19 -9.99 9.90
N SER A 294 -15.08 -11.23 9.41
CA SER A 294 -14.14 -12.23 9.91
C SER A 294 -13.19 -12.66 8.80
N THR A 295 -11.90 -12.69 9.12
CA THR A 295 -10.80 -13.22 8.32
C THR A 295 -10.20 -14.43 9.03
N ASP A 296 -9.17 -15.04 8.44
CA ASP A 296 -8.43 -16.13 9.08
C ASP A 296 -7.58 -15.65 10.28
N GLU A 297 -7.28 -14.34 10.37
CA GLU A 297 -6.45 -13.75 11.43
C GLU A 297 -7.26 -13.06 12.55
N GLY A 298 -8.53 -12.71 12.29
CA GLY A 298 -9.32 -12.01 13.29
C GLY A 298 -10.69 -11.58 12.80
N SER A 299 -11.28 -10.62 13.55
CA SER A 299 -12.54 -10.01 13.15
C SER A 299 -12.58 -8.54 13.51
N VAL A 300 -13.12 -7.74 12.60
CA VAL A 300 -13.41 -6.33 12.79
C VAL A 300 -14.92 -6.09 12.81
N TRP A 301 -15.37 -5.05 13.50
CA TRP A 301 -16.79 -4.76 13.72
C TRP A 301 -17.15 -3.36 13.23
N PHE A 302 -18.25 -3.25 12.51
CA PHE A 302 -18.77 -2.00 11.95
C PHE A 302 -20.12 -1.64 12.57
N GLY A 303 -20.33 -0.35 12.82
CA GLY A 303 -21.53 0.20 13.47
C GLY A 303 -21.22 0.83 14.85
N PRO A 304 -22.23 1.00 15.71
CA PRO A 304 -23.58 0.48 15.58
C PRO A 304 -24.44 1.32 14.61
N ILE A 305 -25.44 0.67 14.02
CA ILE A 305 -26.62 1.34 13.47
C ILE A 305 -27.81 1.10 14.37
N SER A 306 -28.82 1.95 14.28
CA SER A 306 -30.08 1.81 15.02
C SER A 306 -31.27 2.23 14.18
N TRP A 307 -32.39 1.53 14.35
CA TRP A 307 -33.67 1.85 13.72
C TRP A 307 -34.84 1.54 14.65
N THR A 308 -35.99 2.15 14.41
CA THR A 308 -37.24 1.84 15.10
C THR A 308 -38.23 1.22 14.11
N THR A 309 -38.87 0.10 14.47
CA THR A 309 -39.92 -0.50 13.63
C THR A 309 -41.15 0.40 13.57
N ASP A 310 -41.68 0.63 12.37
CA ASP A 310 -42.88 1.44 12.20
C ASP A 310 -44.11 0.75 12.80
N TYR A 311 -45.19 1.50 12.92
CA TYR A 311 -46.49 1.00 13.29
C TYR A 311 -47.15 0.28 12.10
N LEU A 312 -48.10 -0.61 12.41
CA LEU A 312 -48.95 -1.19 11.37
C LEU A 312 -49.92 -0.10 10.88
N ASP A 313 -50.16 -0.05 9.57
CA ASP A 313 -51.25 0.77 9.02
C ASP A 313 -52.59 0.28 9.61
N ASP A 314 -53.44 1.22 10.03
CA ASP A 314 -54.78 0.99 10.60
C ASP A 314 -55.75 0.27 9.63
#